data_AF-A0A4R7FL43-F1
#
_entry.id   AF-A0A4R7FL43-F1
#
_cell.length_a   1.000
_cell.length_b   1.000
_cell.length_c   1.000
_cell.angle_alpha   90.00
_cell.angle_beta   90.00
_cell.angle_gamma   90.00
#
_symmetry.space_group_name_H-M   'P 1'
#
loop_
_entity.id
_entity.type
_entity.pdbx_description
1 polymer ?
#
loop_
_entity_poly.entity_id
_entity_poly.type
_entity_poly.pdbx_seq_one_letter_code
_entity_poly.pdbx_strand_id
1 'polypeptide(L)'
;MLRRVLAVSAALAAALTGATGTAAWADAPTASTVATGHDVSYPQCGRDLPAVDDIAVVGVNAGTGTTTNPCLAEQLAWGDRFTDDGTLLRADVYVNTANPGHLGDWWPTADITRAGAPVTNPAGSCAGAEDAACAYVYGYSIGADDVAQRGVGDAAHRFWWLDVETMNSWSWDRKANLAAIEGMAAAIHAAGADVGIYSTPRQWDLIVGDATPSVVLAGAPSWIAGATTRAGALANCAAAPLTPGGRVRMVQWVEHGIDHDIACGVGVRGTRPVLRGSAEVGSPLTVGIGTWGPYGLAFDYVWTRDGVPIPDATDPAYTPTVDDVGTHIAVQVTGSRIGAPPLTLTSDAIAVSDPAEEQIAVNVARALRFAR
;
A
#
# COMPACT_ATOMS: atom_id res chain seq x y z
N MET A 1 47.49 18.79 -73.03
CA MET A 1 46.05 18.51 -72.83
C MET A 1 45.89 17.73 -71.53
N LEU A 2 44.84 18.06 -70.75
CA LEU A 2 44.35 17.43 -69.50
C LEU A 2 45.19 17.67 -68.22
N ARG A 3 44.76 18.58 -67.33
CA ARG A 3 43.83 18.42 -66.16
C ARG A 3 44.57 17.85 -64.93
N ARG A 4 45.07 18.69 -64.00
CA ARG A 4 44.43 19.35 -62.83
C ARG A 4 44.16 18.41 -61.62
N VAL A 5 44.42 18.99 -60.43
CA VAL A 5 43.91 18.70 -59.05
C VAL A 5 44.83 17.75 -58.24
N LEU A 6 45.65 18.25 -57.29
CA LEU A 6 45.36 18.57 -55.86
C LEU A 6 44.72 17.38 -55.12
N ALA A 7 44.93 17.05 -53.86
CA ALA A 7 45.81 17.31 -52.72
C ALA A 7 45.18 16.36 -51.62
N VAL A 8 45.80 15.92 -50.53
CA VAL A 8 46.16 16.63 -49.29
C VAL A 8 46.56 15.51 -48.32
N SER A 9 47.57 15.84 -47.53
CA SER A 9 48.14 15.28 -46.31
C SER A 9 47.23 14.56 -45.31
N ALA A 10 47.81 13.59 -44.60
CA ALA A 10 47.45 13.28 -43.21
C ALA A 10 48.72 13.02 -42.40
N ALA A 11 49.02 13.92 -41.45
CA ALA A 11 50.10 13.78 -40.48
C ALA A 11 49.51 13.31 -39.15
N LEU A 12 50.13 12.29 -38.57
CA LEU A 12 49.84 11.71 -37.26
C LEU A 12 50.23 12.70 -36.13
N ALA A 13 49.31 12.93 -35.19
CA ALA A 13 49.62 13.50 -33.88
C ALA A 13 49.05 12.57 -32.80
N ALA A 14 49.94 12.03 -31.96
CA ALA A 14 49.60 11.20 -30.82
C ALA A 14 49.06 12.08 -29.68
N ALA A 15 47.87 11.74 -29.17
CA ALA A 15 47.28 12.34 -27.97
C ALA A 15 47.26 11.30 -26.84
N LEU A 16 47.86 11.67 -25.70
CA LEU A 16 47.75 10.96 -24.44
C LEU A 16 46.29 10.97 -23.98
N THR A 17 45.69 9.79 -23.82
CA THR A 17 44.37 9.64 -23.18
C THR A 17 44.54 9.67 -21.67
N GLY A 18 44.26 10.82 -21.06
CA GLY A 18 43.96 10.93 -19.64
C GLY A 18 42.63 10.23 -19.35
N ALA A 19 42.63 9.32 -18.39
CA ALA A 19 41.44 8.67 -17.88
C ALA A 19 40.54 9.72 -17.19
N THR A 20 39.50 10.17 -17.87
CA THR A 20 38.38 10.85 -17.23
C THR A 20 37.53 9.77 -16.56
N GLY A 21 37.79 9.52 -15.28
CA GLY A 21 36.84 8.84 -14.41
C GLY A 21 35.60 9.72 -14.30
N THR A 22 34.60 9.47 -15.15
CA THR A 22 33.24 9.93 -14.87
C THR A 22 32.82 9.19 -13.62
N ALA A 23 32.71 9.91 -12.50
CA ALA A 23 31.97 9.43 -11.35
C ALA A 23 30.60 9.04 -11.87
N ALA A 24 30.35 7.73 -11.96
CA ALA A 24 29.04 7.20 -12.25
C ALA A 24 28.12 7.75 -11.15
N TRP A 25 27.20 8.61 -11.56
CA TRP A 25 26.03 8.93 -10.75
C TRP A 25 25.46 7.58 -10.36
N ALA A 26 25.40 7.30 -9.05
CA ALA A 26 24.73 6.12 -8.56
C ALA A 26 23.36 6.08 -9.23
N ASP A 27 23.08 4.97 -9.92
CA ASP A 27 21.80 4.77 -10.58
C ASP A 27 20.67 5.12 -9.60
N ALA A 28 19.72 5.92 -10.07
CA ALA A 28 18.51 6.20 -9.33
C ALA A 28 17.88 4.86 -8.90
N PRO A 29 17.36 4.71 -7.68
CA PRO A 29 16.75 3.45 -7.26
C PRO A 29 15.54 3.17 -8.16
N THR A 30 15.70 2.25 -9.11
CA THR A 30 14.64 1.73 -9.97
C THR A 30 14.03 0.50 -9.28
N ALA A 31 13.01 0.72 -8.46
CA ALA A 31 11.98 -0.27 -8.13
C ALA A 31 10.84 0.43 -7.36
N SER A 32 9.60 0.13 -7.73
CA SER A 32 8.41 0.53 -7.01
C SER A 32 8.40 -0.08 -5.61
N THR A 33 8.04 0.69 -4.61
CA THR A 33 8.26 0.40 -3.17
C THR A 33 6.96 0.50 -2.37
N VAL A 34 5.89 0.38 -3.13
CA VAL A 34 4.56 0.09 -2.70
C VAL A 34 4.50 -1.42 -2.59
N ALA A 35 4.13 -1.97 -1.43
CA ALA A 35 3.95 -3.40 -1.29
C ALA A 35 2.91 -3.86 -2.31
N THR A 36 3.34 -4.70 -3.24
CA THR A 36 2.53 -5.23 -4.34
C THR A 36 2.33 -6.72 -4.20
N GLY A 37 1.36 -7.24 -4.93
CA GLY A 37 1.26 -8.67 -5.12
C GLY A 37 0.09 -9.01 -6.00
N HIS A 38 -0.44 -10.20 -5.78
CA HIS A 38 -1.41 -10.79 -6.68
C HIS A 38 -2.46 -11.57 -5.90
N ASP A 39 -3.67 -11.55 -6.42
CA ASP A 39 -4.68 -12.53 -6.11
C ASP A 39 -4.77 -13.59 -7.23
N VAL A 40 -4.98 -14.85 -6.83
CA VAL A 40 -5.12 -15.98 -7.75
C VAL A 40 -6.28 -16.86 -7.31
N SER A 41 -6.87 -17.59 -8.26
CA SER A 41 -7.99 -18.47 -7.97
C SER A 41 -8.08 -19.60 -9.00
N TYR A 42 -9.21 -20.29 -9.02
CA TYR A 42 -9.47 -21.42 -9.92
C TYR A 42 -9.21 -21.16 -11.42
N PRO A 43 -9.32 -19.93 -11.99
CA PRO A 43 -9.00 -19.70 -13.40
C PRO A 43 -7.51 -19.89 -13.73
N GLN A 44 -6.63 -19.83 -12.71
CA GLN A 44 -5.20 -20.02 -12.83
C GLN A 44 -4.74 -21.47 -12.53
N CYS A 45 -5.65 -22.41 -12.24
CA CYS A 45 -5.24 -23.80 -12.00
C CYS A 45 -4.43 -24.38 -13.17
N GLY A 46 -3.32 -25.07 -12.85
CA GLY A 46 -2.44 -25.70 -13.85
C GLY A 46 -1.61 -24.72 -14.68
N ARG A 47 -1.48 -23.47 -14.24
CA ARG A 47 -0.63 -22.43 -14.86
C ARG A 47 0.47 -22.01 -13.89
N ASP A 48 1.55 -21.49 -14.45
CA ASP A 48 2.58 -20.82 -13.64
C ASP A 48 1.97 -19.60 -12.96
N LEU A 49 2.12 -19.52 -11.64
CA LEU A 49 1.65 -18.41 -10.83
C LEU A 49 2.73 -17.32 -10.77
N PRO A 50 2.35 -16.04 -10.65
CA PRO A 50 3.32 -14.96 -10.53
C PRO A 50 4.17 -15.13 -9.27
N ALA A 51 5.36 -14.52 -9.25
CA ALA A 51 6.13 -14.46 -8.03
C ALA A 51 5.35 -13.70 -6.94
N VAL A 52 5.44 -14.15 -5.70
CA VAL A 52 4.83 -13.45 -4.56
C VAL A 52 5.80 -12.37 -4.07
N ASP A 53 5.45 -11.11 -4.31
CA ASP A 53 6.25 -9.96 -3.86
C ASP A 53 6.00 -9.65 -2.38
N ASP A 54 4.83 -9.10 -2.04
CA ASP A 54 4.44 -8.74 -0.67
C ASP A 54 3.05 -9.26 -0.28
N ILE A 55 2.15 -9.34 -1.25
CA ILE A 55 0.75 -9.72 -1.08
C ILE A 55 0.49 -11.01 -1.85
N ALA A 56 -0.17 -11.96 -1.19
CA ALA A 56 -0.77 -13.11 -1.83
C ALA A 56 -2.19 -13.25 -1.30
N VAL A 57 -3.16 -13.30 -2.21
CA VAL A 57 -4.55 -13.61 -1.88
C VAL A 57 -4.99 -14.82 -2.70
N VAL A 58 -5.67 -15.77 -2.06
CA VAL A 58 -6.13 -16.99 -2.73
C VAL A 58 -7.65 -17.13 -2.67
N GLY A 59 -8.28 -17.29 -3.82
CA GLY A 59 -9.71 -17.58 -3.92
C GLY A 59 -10.04 -18.98 -3.41
N VAL A 60 -10.90 -19.07 -2.39
CA VAL A 60 -11.31 -20.34 -1.76
C VAL A 60 -12.31 -21.10 -2.62
N ASN A 61 -13.18 -20.36 -3.31
CA ASN A 61 -14.26 -20.93 -4.11
C ASN A 61 -13.93 -20.97 -5.61
N ALA A 62 -14.70 -21.76 -6.37
CA ALA A 62 -14.58 -21.84 -7.83
C ALA A 62 -15.60 -20.93 -8.54
N GLY A 63 -15.71 -19.67 -8.09
CA GLY A 63 -16.57 -18.64 -8.69
C GLY A 63 -18.00 -18.59 -8.12
N THR A 64 -18.33 -19.44 -7.15
CA THR A 64 -19.59 -19.37 -6.39
C THR A 64 -19.36 -19.79 -4.95
N GLY A 65 -20.05 -19.19 -3.97
CA GLY A 65 -19.85 -19.52 -2.55
C GLY A 65 -20.14 -20.99 -2.17
N THR A 66 -20.76 -21.78 -3.05
CA THR A 66 -21.03 -23.21 -2.81
C THR A 66 -19.96 -24.15 -3.36
N THR A 67 -19.03 -23.66 -4.18
CA THR A 67 -17.98 -24.47 -4.82
C THR A 67 -16.64 -24.36 -4.10
N THR A 68 -15.72 -25.26 -4.40
CA THR A 68 -14.36 -25.28 -3.87
C THR A 68 -13.38 -25.14 -5.02
N ASN A 69 -12.41 -24.23 -4.87
CA ASN A 69 -11.31 -24.09 -5.81
C ASN A 69 -10.51 -25.41 -5.87
N PRO A 70 -10.45 -26.09 -7.03
CA PRO A 70 -9.81 -27.41 -7.14
C PRO A 70 -8.28 -27.36 -6.96
N CYS A 71 -7.64 -26.19 -7.10
CA CYS A 71 -6.22 -25.99 -6.85
C CYS A 71 -5.94 -25.21 -5.57
N LEU A 72 -6.91 -25.12 -4.64
CA LEU A 72 -6.78 -24.34 -3.40
C LEU A 72 -5.52 -24.70 -2.59
N ALA A 73 -5.24 -25.98 -2.38
CA ALA A 73 -4.08 -26.41 -1.60
C ALA A 73 -2.74 -25.99 -2.24
N GLU A 74 -2.65 -26.09 -3.57
CA GLU A 74 -1.47 -25.66 -4.33
C GLU A 74 -1.29 -24.14 -4.26
N GLN A 75 -2.37 -23.38 -4.42
CA GLN A 75 -2.34 -21.92 -4.40
C GLN A 75 -2.08 -21.37 -2.99
N LEU A 76 -2.60 -22.01 -1.94
CA LEU A 76 -2.23 -21.65 -0.56
C LEU A 76 -0.75 -21.93 -0.29
N ALA A 77 -0.19 -23.03 -0.80
CA ALA A 77 1.24 -23.30 -0.68
C ALA A 77 2.10 -22.32 -1.49
N TRP A 78 1.57 -21.78 -2.59
CA TRP A 78 2.21 -20.70 -3.35
C TRP A 78 2.23 -19.38 -2.56
N GLY A 79 1.13 -19.02 -1.91
CA GLY A 79 1.01 -17.75 -1.20
C GLY A 79 1.60 -17.75 0.22
N ASP A 80 1.57 -18.90 0.89
CA ASP A 80 2.15 -19.08 2.23
C ASP A 80 3.68 -19.11 2.14
N ARG A 81 4.35 -18.21 2.88
CA ARG A 81 5.80 -18.04 2.79
C ARG A 81 6.45 -17.87 4.16
N PHE A 82 7.67 -18.35 4.28
CA PHE A 82 8.50 -18.09 5.45
C PHE A 82 9.37 -16.85 5.21
N THR A 83 9.40 -15.94 6.18
CA THR A 83 10.39 -14.86 6.23
C THR A 83 11.76 -15.41 6.62
N ASP A 84 12.82 -14.61 6.42
CA ASP A 84 14.19 -14.98 6.78
C ASP A 84 14.37 -15.34 8.27
N ASP A 85 13.50 -14.81 9.14
CA ASP A 85 13.48 -15.12 10.58
C ASP A 85 12.66 -16.37 10.93
N GLY A 86 12.12 -17.07 9.93
CA GLY A 86 11.33 -18.29 10.10
C GLY A 86 9.85 -18.05 10.43
N THR A 87 9.36 -16.80 10.38
CA THR A 87 7.92 -16.51 10.56
C THR A 87 7.12 -16.92 9.33
N LEU A 88 6.06 -17.72 9.52
CA LEU A 88 5.14 -18.06 8.44
C LEU A 88 4.15 -16.91 8.20
N LEU A 89 4.30 -16.21 7.08
CA LEU A 89 3.31 -15.31 6.53
C LEU A 89 2.32 -16.13 5.70
N ARG A 90 1.06 -16.12 6.12
CA ARG A 90 -0.02 -16.78 5.40
C ARG A 90 -0.59 -15.86 4.34
N ALA A 91 -0.97 -16.43 3.20
CA ALA A 91 -1.81 -15.74 2.24
C ALA A 91 -3.14 -15.35 2.89
N ASP A 92 -3.62 -14.15 2.54
CA ASP A 92 -5.02 -13.79 2.71
C ASP A 92 -5.86 -14.69 1.79
N VAL A 93 -7.16 -14.78 2.06
CA VAL A 93 -8.08 -15.56 1.24
C VAL A 93 -9.31 -14.75 0.88
N TYR A 94 -9.96 -15.07 -0.23
CA TYR A 94 -11.25 -14.48 -0.57
C TYR A 94 -12.31 -15.54 -0.85
N VAL A 95 -13.58 -15.20 -0.58
CA VAL A 95 -14.75 -16.04 -0.83
C VAL A 95 -15.83 -15.27 -1.58
N ASN A 96 -16.45 -15.92 -2.57
CA ASN A 96 -17.55 -15.32 -3.32
C ASN A 96 -18.79 -15.20 -2.43
N THR A 97 -19.29 -13.98 -2.25
CA THR A 97 -20.56 -13.74 -1.55
C THR A 97 -21.75 -13.77 -2.50
N ALA A 98 -22.93 -14.11 -1.99
CA ALA A 98 -24.16 -14.13 -2.79
C ALA A 98 -25.40 -14.05 -1.89
N ASN A 99 -26.53 -13.73 -2.52
CA ASN A 99 -27.87 -13.90 -1.98
C ASN A 99 -28.82 -14.37 -3.10
N PRO A 100 -28.81 -15.67 -3.45
CA PRO A 100 -29.55 -16.18 -4.60
C PRO A 100 -31.05 -16.42 -4.33
N GLY A 101 -31.50 -16.35 -3.07
CA GLY A 101 -32.85 -16.79 -2.69
C GLY A 101 -33.09 -18.27 -3.04
N HIS A 102 -34.32 -18.61 -3.39
CA HIS A 102 -34.70 -19.96 -3.81
C HIS A 102 -34.14 -20.37 -5.18
N LEU A 103 -33.46 -19.48 -5.90
CA LEU A 103 -32.76 -19.84 -7.14
C LEU A 103 -31.44 -20.56 -6.87
N GLY A 104 -30.91 -20.49 -5.64
CA GLY A 104 -29.72 -21.21 -5.23
C GLY A 104 -29.99 -22.69 -4.93
N ASP A 105 -28.93 -23.49 -4.85
CA ASP A 105 -29.02 -24.93 -4.57
C ASP A 105 -29.62 -25.26 -3.19
N TRP A 106 -29.61 -24.30 -2.26
CA TRP A 106 -30.20 -24.45 -0.94
C TRP A 106 -30.54 -23.08 -0.35
N TRP A 107 -31.69 -23.00 0.33
CA TRP A 107 -32.17 -21.84 1.06
C TRP A 107 -32.65 -22.28 2.45
N PRO A 108 -32.34 -21.54 3.54
CA PRO A 108 -32.72 -21.93 4.89
C PRO A 108 -34.23 -21.81 5.11
N THR A 109 -34.80 -22.76 5.85
CA THR A 109 -36.21 -22.76 6.26
C THR A 109 -36.41 -22.47 7.76
N ALA A 110 -35.31 -22.35 8.50
CA ALA A 110 -35.23 -22.07 9.92
C ALA A 110 -33.87 -21.43 10.24
N ASP A 111 -33.66 -20.97 11.47
CA ASP A 111 -32.36 -20.44 11.96
C ASP A 111 -31.33 -21.56 12.20
N ILE A 112 -31.09 -22.37 11.16
CA ILE A 112 -30.20 -23.53 11.17
C ILE A 112 -29.41 -23.52 9.86
N THR A 113 -28.09 -23.75 9.94
CA THR A 113 -27.21 -23.87 8.77
C THR A 113 -27.56 -25.09 7.93
N ARG A 114 -27.04 -25.16 6.70
CA ARG A 114 -27.15 -26.34 5.83
C ARG A 114 -26.63 -27.61 6.52
N ALA A 115 -25.60 -27.48 7.35
CA ALA A 115 -25.02 -28.58 8.13
C ALA A 115 -25.79 -28.93 9.42
N GLY A 116 -26.89 -28.23 9.73
CA GLY A 116 -27.73 -28.53 10.89
C GLY A 116 -27.34 -27.81 12.18
N ALA A 117 -26.44 -26.82 12.14
CA ALA A 117 -26.04 -26.06 13.32
C ALA A 117 -26.96 -24.85 13.56
N PRO A 118 -27.35 -24.52 14.80
CA PRO A 118 -28.18 -23.35 15.09
C PRO A 118 -27.44 -22.05 14.80
N VAL A 119 -28.17 -21.02 14.36
CA VAL A 119 -27.64 -19.68 14.07
C VAL A 119 -28.26 -18.64 14.99
N THR A 120 -27.43 -17.83 15.66
CA THR A 120 -27.89 -16.64 16.37
C THR A 120 -28.12 -15.53 15.34
N ASN A 121 -29.38 -15.26 15.02
CA ASN A 121 -29.76 -14.39 13.92
C ASN A 121 -30.20 -12.99 14.40
N PRO A 122 -29.38 -11.92 14.22
CA PRO A 122 -29.75 -10.57 14.61
C PRO A 122 -30.79 -9.94 13.67
N ALA A 123 -31.02 -10.51 12.48
CA ALA A 123 -31.96 -10.00 11.49
C ALA A 123 -33.41 -10.48 11.70
N GLY A 124 -33.67 -11.29 12.73
CA GLY A 124 -34.99 -11.87 13.04
C GLY A 124 -34.99 -13.39 12.96
N SER A 125 -36.16 -14.01 12.88
CA SER A 125 -36.27 -15.47 12.73
C SER A 125 -36.46 -15.86 11.27
N CYS A 126 -35.63 -16.75 10.75
CA CYS A 126 -35.82 -17.31 9.43
C CYS A 126 -36.96 -18.34 9.42
N ALA A 127 -37.86 -18.23 8.44
CA ALA A 127 -38.98 -19.15 8.21
C ALA A 127 -39.15 -19.51 6.72
N GLY A 128 -38.06 -19.48 5.94
CA GLY A 128 -38.05 -19.83 4.52
C GLY A 128 -38.40 -18.70 3.55
N ALA A 129 -38.58 -17.46 4.01
CA ALA A 129 -38.79 -16.32 3.13
C ALA A 129 -37.47 -15.85 2.48
N GLU A 130 -37.54 -15.11 1.36
CA GLU A 130 -36.38 -14.42 0.77
C GLU A 130 -36.21 -13.03 1.41
N ASP A 131 -36.06 -12.99 2.73
CA ASP A 131 -35.90 -11.78 3.51
C ASP A 131 -34.52 -11.70 4.19
N ALA A 132 -34.26 -10.60 4.90
CA ALA A 132 -33.00 -10.39 5.59
C ALA A 132 -32.71 -11.46 6.67
N ALA A 133 -33.74 -12.01 7.33
CA ALA A 133 -33.53 -13.03 8.35
C ALA A 133 -32.99 -14.33 7.73
N CYS A 134 -33.64 -14.83 6.68
CA CYS A 134 -33.14 -16.03 6.00
C CYS A 134 -31.87 -15.77 5.19
N ALA A 135 -31.69 -14.58 4.61
CA ALA A 135 -30.45 -14.22 3.93
C ALA A 135 -29.25 -14.23 4.89
N TYR A 136 -29.42 -13.77 6.14
CA TYR A 136 -28.39 -13.88 7.17
C TYR A 136 -28.01 -15.33 7.46
N VAL A 137 -28.99 -16.21 7.66
CA VAL A 137 -28.75 -17.65 7.91
C VAL A 137 -28.06 -18.31 6.71
N TYR A 138 -28.49 -17.95 5.49
CA TYR A 138 -27.84 -18.40 4.27
C TYR A 138 -26.36 -18.01 4.27
N GLY A 139 -26.07 -16.72 4.44
CA GLY A 139 -24.71 -16.21 4.51
C GLY A 139 -23.88 -16.87 5.60
N TYR A 140 -24.43 -16.99 6.81
CA TYR A 140 -23.75 -17.67 7.93
C TYR A 140 -23.40 -19.11 7.59
N SER A 141 -24.32 -19.84 6.95
CA SER A 141 -24.06 -21.22 6.52
C SER A 141 -22.95 -21.29 5.48
N ILE A 142 -22.93 -20.38 4.50
CA ILE A 142 -21.87 -20.37 3.47
C ILE A 142 -20.52 -20.04 4.10
N GLY A 143 -20.43 -18.99 4.92
CA GLY A 143 -19.17 -18.64 5.60
C GLY A 143 -18.66 -19.74 6.54
N ALA A 144 -19.57 -20.46 7.23
CA ALA A 144 -19.20 -21.60 8.06
C ALA A 144 -18.68 -22.78 7.22
N ASP A 145 -19.31 -23.08 6.09
CA ASP A 145 -18.83 -24.09 5.13
C ASP A 145 -17.46 -23.69 4.56
N ASP A 146 -17.26 -22.40 4.25
CA ASP A 146 -16.01 -21.88 3.71
C ASP A 146 -14.82 -22.08 4.65
N VAL A 147 -15.01 -21.79 5.92
CA VAL A 147 -14.01 -22.02 6.97
C VAL A 147 -13.77 -23.51 7.22
N ALA A 148 -14.83 -24.30 7.34
CA ALA A 148 -14.73 -25.65 7.90
C ALA A 148 -14.49 -26.76 6.86
N GLN A 149 -14.98 -26.59 5.63
CA GLN A 149 -15.10 -27.70 4.68
C GLN A 149 -14.22 -27.54 3.44
N ARG A 150 -13.77 -26.32 3.11
CA ARG A 150 -13.05 -26.06 1.85
C ARG A 150 -11.59 -26.50 1.86
N GLY A 151 -11.03 -26.79 3.03
CA GLY A 151 -9.63 -27.19 3.15
C GLY A 151 -8.64 -26.03 3.19
N VAL A 152 -9.08 -24.83 3.64
CA VAL A 152 -8.23 -23.64 3.77
C VAL A 152 -7.07 -23.86 4.74
N GLY A 153 -7.28 -24.66 5.79
CA GLY A 153 -6.28 -24.90 6.83
C GLY A 153 -5.99 -23.66 7.66
N ASP A 154 -5.97 -23.82 8.98
CA ASP A 154 -5.63 -22.73 9.92
C ASP A 154 -6.40 -21.41 9.67
N ALA A 155 -7.69 -21.55 9.35
CA ALA A 155 -8.58 -20.48 8.90
C ALA A 155 -8.57 -19.23 9.81
N ALA A 156 -8.44 -19.43 11.12
CA ALA A 156 -8.40 -18.37 12.13
C ALA A 156 -7.22 -17.42 11.99
N HIS A 157 -6.10 -17.87 11.42
CA HIS A 157 -4.87 -17.07 11.26
C HIS A 157 -4.73 -16.48 9.86
N ARG A 158 -5.77 -16.57 9.02
CA ARG A 158 -5.84 -15.90 7.72
C ARG A 158 -6.77 -14.70 7.81
N PHE A 159 -6.50 -13.69 7.00
CA PHE A 159 -7.44 -12.60 6.78
C PHE A 159 -8.35 -12.95 5.60
N TRP A 160 -9.65 -12.67 5.74
CA TRP A 160 -10.66 -13.09 4.75
C TRP A 160 -11.27 -11.88 4.05
N TRP A 161 -11.29 -11.90 2.72
CA TRP A 161 -11.96 -10.92 1.90
C TRP A 161 -13.31 -11.47 1.42
N LEU A 162 -14.38 -10.77 1.75
CA LEU A 162 -15.70 -11.04 1.20
C LEU A 162 -15.78 -10.38 -0.17
N ASP A 163 -15.79 -11.19 -1.22
CA ASP A 163 -15.89 -10.76 -2.61
C ASP A 163 -17.34 -10.42 -2.94
N VAL A 164 -17.64 -9.12 -3.01
CA VAL A 164 -18.97 -8.54 -3.23
C VAL A 164 -19.01 -7.90 -4.61
N GLU A 165 -19.42 -8.67 -5.61
CA GLU A 165 -19.41 -8.23 -7.00
C GLU A 165 -20.74 -8.47 -7.72
N THR A 166 -21.04 -7.64 -8.72
CA THR A 166 -22.31 -7.74 -9.49
C THR A 166 -22.41 -8.98 -10.37
N MET A 167 -21.32 -9.72 -10.55
CA MET A 167 -21.33 -11.02 -11.25
C MET A 167 -21.85 -12.16 -10.36
N ASN A 168 -21.86 -11.97 -9.04
CA ASN A 168 -22.45 -12.92 -8.11
C ASN A 168 -24.00 -12.83 -8.17
N SER A 169 -24.67 -13.84 -7.61
CA SER A 169 -26.12 -13.88 -7.56
C SER A 169 -26.65 -13.03 -6.40
N TRP A 170 -27.39 -11.97 -6.71
CA TRP A 170 -27.93 -11.05 -5.71
C TRP A 170 -29.45 -10.89 -5.81
N SER A 171 -30.10 -10.71 -4.67
CA SER A 171 -31.49 -10.30 -4.59
C SER A 171 -31.63 -8.83 -4.98
N TRP A 172 -32.83 -8.45 -5.41
CA TRP A 172 -33.20 -7.05 -5.56
C TRP A 172 -33.37 -6.33 -4.21
N ASP A 173 -33.54 -7.09 -3.12
CA ASP A 173 -33.57 -6.54 -1.77
C ASP A 173 -32.13 -6.35 -1.24
N ARG A 174 -31.70 -5.09 -1.26
CA ARG A 174 -30.37 -4.68 -0.80
C ARG A 174 -30.13 -4.90 0.69
N LYS A 175 -31.19 -4.85 1.53
CA LYS A 175 -31.07 -5.16 2.96
C LYS A 175 -30.85 -6.65 3.17
N ALA A 176 -31.51 -7.49 2.38
CA ALA A 176 -31.27 -8.93 2.41
C ALA A 176 -29.85 -9.27 1.91
N ASN A 177 -29.36 -8.58 0.88
CA ASN A 177 -27.97 -8.75 0.41
C ASN A 177 -26.95 -8.42 1.51
N LEU A 178 -27.11 -7.26 2.18
CA LEU A 178 -26.26 -6.89 3.30
C LEU A 178 -26.34 -7.93 4.43
N ALA A 179 -27.53 -8.42 4.77
CA ALA A 179 -27.70 -9.45 5.79
C ALA A 179 -26.97 -10.75 5.44
N ALA A 180 -26.95 -11.18 4.17
CA ALA A 180 -26.16 -12.33 3.74
C ALA A 180 -24.65 -12.10 3.90
N ILE A 181 -24.14 -10.92 3.54
CA ILE A 181 -22.72 -10.55 3.72
C ILE A 181 -22.37 -10.54 5.22
N GLU A 182 -23.24 -9.97 6.07
CA GLU A 182 -23.06 -9.97 7.52
C GLU A 182 -23.12 -11.36 8.14
N GLY A 183 -23.97 -12.25 7.62
CA GLY A 183 -24.01 -13.65 8.00
C GLY A 183 -22.68 -14.34 7.75
N MET A 184 -22.11 -14.18 6.55
CA MET A 184 -20.79 -14.74 6.20
C MET A 184 -19.70 -14.18 7.13
N ALA A 185 -19.67 -12.86 7.33
CA ALA A 185 -18.73 -12.21 8.24
C ALA A 185 -18.84 -12.74 9.67
N ALA A 186 -20.06 -12.93 10.19
CA ALA A 186 -20.28 -13.43 11.53
C ALA A 186 -19.80 -14.88 11.70
N ALA A 187 -19.96 -15.73 10.69
CA ALA A 187 -19.45 -17.10 10.71
C ALA A 187 -17.91 -17.14 10.73
N ILE A 188 -17.26 -16.29 9.93
CA ILE A 188 -15.79 -16.21 9.89
C ILE A 188 -15.23 -15.63 11.20
N HIS A 189 -15.85 -14.58 11.75
CA HIS A 189 -15.50 -14.07 13.08
C HIS A 189 -15.70 -15.13 14.18
N ALA A 190 -16.76 -15.93 14.11
CA ALA A 190 -16.97 -17.03 15.06
C ALA A 190 -15.88 -18.10 14.99
N ALA A 191 -15.17 -18.21 13.86
CA ALA A 191 -14.00 -19.06 13.70
C ALA A 191 -12.68 -18.40 14.14
N GLY A 192 -12.72 -17.15 14.62
CA GLY A 192 -11.56 -16.40 15.12
C GLY A 192 -10.77 -15.65 14.05
N ALA A 193 -11.28 -15.53 12.83
CA ALA A 193 -10.65 -14.79 11.74
C ALA A 193 -11.31 -13.43 11.52
N ASP A 194 -10.51 -12.46 11.07
CA ASP A 194 -10.99 -11.14 10.67
C ASP A 194 -11.42 -11.11 9.20
N VAL A 195 -12.39 -10.24 8.89
CA VAL A 195 -12.88 -10.02 7.52
C VAL A 195 -12.67 -8.60 7.00
N GLY A 196 -12.52 -8.46 5.69
CA GLY A 196 -12.61 -7.23 4.92
C GLY A 196 -13.56 -7.39 3.74
N ILE A 197 -13.87 -6.28 3.06
CA ILE A 197 -14.75 -6.27 1.89
C ILE A 197 -13.95 -5.97 0.63
N TYR A 198 -14.09 -6.82 -0.39
CA TYR A 198 -13.67 -6.54 -1.76
C TYR A 198 -14.87 -6.11 -2.60
N SER A 199 -14.75 -4.98 -3.29
CA SER A 199 -15.74 -4.49 -4.27
C SER A 199 -15.21 -3.24 -4.98
N THR A 200 -15.85 -2.85 -6.08
CA THR A 200 -15.85 -1.44 -6.49
C THR A 200 -16.89 -0.63 -5.70
N PRO A 201 -16.73 0.70 -5.50
CA PRO A 201 -17.77 1.52 -4.86
C PRO A 201 -19.11 1.43 -5.58
N ARG A 202 -19.09 1.37 -6.92
CA ARG A 202 -20.30 1.24 -7.74
C ARG A 202 -21.02 -0.09 -7.53
N GLN A 203 -20.30 -1.21 -7.50
CA GLN A 203 -20.92 -2.52 -7.28
C GLN A 203 -21.49 -2.61 -5.86
N TRP A 204 -20.77 -2.10 -4.86
CA TRP A 204 -21.25 -2.01 -3.49
C TRP A 204 -22.57 -1.24 -3.41
N ASP A 205 -22.65 -0.04 -4.01
CA ASP A 205 -23.87 0.76 -4.06
C ASP A 205 -25.03 0.06 -4.80
N LEU A 206 -24.73 -0.74 -5.82
CA LEU A 206 -25.76 -1.51 -6.54
C LEU A 206 -26.32 -2.65 -5.68
N ILE A 207 -25.45 -3.33 -4.93
CA ILE A 207 -25.75 -4.55 -4.18
C ILE A 207 -26.36 -4.26 -2.80
N VAL A 208 -25.76 -3.35 -2.03
CA VAL A 208 -26.19 -3.01 -0.67
C VAL A 208 -26.78 -1.61 -0.55
N GLY A 209 -26.40 -0.68 -1.43
CA GLY A 209 -26.96 0.68 -1.47
C GLY A 209 -26.83 1.43 -0.14
N ASP A 210 -27.94 2.00 0.32
CA ASP A 210 -28.03 2.78 1.57
C ASP A 210 -28.24 1.90 2.83
N ALA A 211 -28.25 0.57 2.68
CA ALA A 211 -28.31 -0.33 3.83
C ALA A 211 -27.06 -0.10 4.70
N THR A 212 -27.28 0.19 5.98
CA THR A 212 -26.20 0.53 6.91
C THR A 212 -25.61 -0.74 7.51
N PRO A 213 -24.31 -1.04 7.28
CA PRO A 213 -23.67 -2.19 7.89
C PRO A 213 -23.76 -2.17 9.42
N SER A 214 -24.04 -3.32 10.01
CA SER A 214 -24.06 -3.53 11.45
C SER A 214 -22.64 -3.53 12.04
N VAL A 215 -22.55 -3.68 13.35
CA VAL A 215 -21.27 -3.76 14.07
C VAL A 215 -20.38 -4.91 13.58
N VAL A 216 -20.96 -5.94 12.96
CA VAL A 216 -20.22 -7.07 12.40
C VAL A 216 -19.27 -6.63 11.27
N LEU A 217 -19.65 -5.61 10.49
CA LEU A 217 -18.84 -5.07 9.39
C LEU A 217 -18.27 -3.68 9.69
N ALA A 218 -18.63 -3.07 10.82
CA ALA A 218 -18.10 -1.77 11.21
C ALA A 218 -16.59 -1.84 11.39
N GLY A 219 -15.86 -0.93 10.73
CA GLY A 219 -14.40 -0.91 10.75
C GLY A 219 -13.72 -1.94 9.85
N ALA A 220 -14.47 -2.83 9.18
CA ALA A 220 -13.90 -3.80 8.25
C ALA A 220 -13.12 -3.06 7.14
N PRO A 221 -11.86 -3.43 6.84
CA PRO A 221 -11.10 -2.75 5.81
C PRO A 221 -11.67 -3.04 4.42
N SER A 222 -11.40 -2.13 3.49
CA SER A 222 -11.80 -2.27 2.09
C SER A 222 -10.61 -2.61 1.20
N TRP A 223 -10.87 -3.54 0.27
CA TRP A 223 -10.07 -3.81 -0.91
C TRP A 223 -10.82 -3.24 -2.12
N ILE A 224 -10.34 -2.11 -2.64
CA ILE A 224 -11.06 -1.34 -3.68
C ILE A 224 -10.55 -1.72 -5.07
N ALA A 225 -11.43 -2.29 -5.87
CA ALA A 225 -11.14 -2.73 -7.24
C ALA A 225 -11.47 -1.68 -8.32
N GLY A 226 -11.28 -2.07 -9.58
CA GLY A 226 -11.84 -1.37 -10.75
C GLY A 226 -10.92 -0.40 -11.47
N ALA A 227 -9.65 -0.30 -11.06
CA ALA A 227 -8.66 0.44 -11.83
C ALA A 227 -8.10 -0.40 -12.99
N THR A 228 -7.80 0.24 -14.11
CA THR A 228 -7.14 -0.38 -15.28
C THR A 228 -5.66 -0.03 -15.37
N THR A 229 -5.16 0.78 -14.43
CA THR A 229 -3.76 1.19 -14.37
C THR A 229 -3.30 1.20 -12.93
N ARG A 230 -2.01 0.90 -12.73
CA ARG A 230 -1.36 0.97 -11.42
C ARG A 230 -1.52 2.34 -10.74
N ALA A 231 -1.38 3.43 -11.50
CA ALA A 231 -1.56 4.78 -10.98
C ALA A 231 -3.00 5.05 -10.51
N GLY A 232 -3.99 4.54 -11.27
CA GLY A 232 -5.40 4.60 -10.88
C GLY A 232 -5.69 3.81 -9.60
N ALA A 233 -5.14 2.59 -9.48
CA ALA A 233 -5.28 1.81 -8.25
C ALA A 233 -4.67 2.54 -7.06
N LEU A 234 -3.45 3.07 -7.18
CA LEU A 234 -2.80 3.80 -6.10
C LEU A 234 -3.62 5.03 -5.65
N ALA A 235 -4.27 5.73 -6.57
CA ALA A 235 -5.17 6.83 -6.23
C ALA A 235 -6.37 6.38 -5.40
N ASN A 236 -6.87 5.16 -5.61
CA ASN A 236 -7.97 4.58 -4.84
C ASN A 236 -7.60 4.34 -3.36
N CYS A 237 -6.32 4.36 -2.97
CA CYS A 237 -5.94 4.30 -1.55
C CYS A 237 -6.50 5.48 -0.72
N ALA A 238 -6.85 6.59 -1.39
CA ALA A 238 -7.47 7.75 -0.76
C ALA A 238 -9.01 7.75 -0.84
N ALA A 239 -9.61 6.69 -1.39
CA ALA A 239 -11.07 6.58 -1.49
C ALA A 239 -11.73 6.43 -0.11
N ALA A 240 -13.02 6.73 -0.05
CA ALA A 240 -13.83 6.36 1.11
C ALA A 240 -13.89 4.83 1.23
N PRO A 241 -13.82 4.27 2.45
CA PRO A 241 -14.05 2.85 2.68
C PRO A 241 -15.51 2.46 2.35
N LEU A 242 -15.72 1.18 2.02
CA LEU A 242 -17.04 0.61 1.73
C LEU A 242 -17.91 0.49 2.98
N THR A 243 -17.29 0.38 4.16
CA THR A 243 -17.98 0.20 5.44
C THR A 243 -17.76 1.42 6.36
N PRO A 244 -18.74 1.74 7.23
CA PRO A 244 -18.59 2.79 8.23
C PRO A 244 -17.38 2.54 9.14
N GLY A 245 -16.55 3.57 9.34
CA GLY A 245 -15.36 3.51 10.20
C GLY A 245 -14.23 2.63 9.67
N GLY A 246 -14.37 2.05 8.48
CA GLY A 246 -13.33 1.28 7.81
C GLY A 246 -12.18 2.14 7.30
N ARG A 247 -11.22 1.48 6.66
CA ARG A 247 -10.14 2.12 5.89
C ARG A 247 -9.88 1.34 4.61
N VAL A 248 -9.43 1.99 3.55
CA VAL A 248 -8.90 1.27 2.39
C VAL A 248 -7.56 0.65 2.79
N ARG A 249 -7.50 -0.68 2.80
CA ARG A 249 -6.29 -1.45 3.13
C ARG A 249 -5.60 -1.96 1.89
N MET A 250 -6.36 -2.20 0.82
CA MET A 250 -5.83 -2.75 -0.43
C MET A 250 -6.56 -2.13 -1.63
N VAL A 251 -5.89 -2.05 -2.76
CA VAL A 251 -6.46 -1.60 -4.04
C VAL A 251 -5.95 -2.48 -5.16
N GLN A 252 -6.78 -2.69 -6.18
CA GLN A 252 -6.47 -3.58 -7.29
C GLN A 252 -6.46 -2.84 -8.64
N TRP A 253 -5.57 -3.26 -9.54
CA TRP A 253 -5.75 -3.04 -10.98
C TRP A 253 -5.55 -4.32 -11.77
N VAL A 254 -6.17 -4.37 -12.95
CA VAL A 254 -5.98 -5.47 -13.90
C VAL A 254 -5.08 -5.00 -15.03
N GLU A 255 -4.02 -5.74 -15.32
CA GLU A 255 -3.10 -5.48 -16.42
C GLU A 255 -2.75 -6.79 -17.12
N HIS A 256 -2.92 -6.84 -18.45
CA HIS A 256 -2.68 -8.03 -19.27
C HIS A 256 -3.37 -9.32 -18.79
N GLY A 257 -4.52 -9.19 -18.11
CA GLY A 257 -5.28 -10.33 -17.58
C GLY A 257 -4.71 -10.93 -16.29
N ILE A 258 -3.85 -10.17 -15.61
CA ILE A 258 -3.33 -10.48 -14.28
C ILE A 258 -3.90 -9.43 -13.32
N ASP A 259 -4.40 -9.91 -12.20
CA ASP A 259 -4.86 -9.08 -11.10
C ASP A 259 -3.65 -8.70 -10.24
N HIS A 260 -3.51 -7.41 -9.98
CA HIS A 260 -2.41 -6.86 -9.21
C HIS A 260 -2.93 -6.03 -8.05
N ASP A 261 -2.30 -6.21 -6.90
CA ASP A 261 -2.69 -5.57 -5.65
C ASP A 261 -1.63 -4.60 -5.13
N ILE A 262 -2.10 -3.60 -4.40
CA ILE A 262 -1.31 -2.62 -3.67
C ILE A 262 -1.85 -2.50 -2.25
N ALA A 263 -0.99 -2.65 -1.25
CA ALA A 263 -1.35 -2.32 0.12
C ALA A 263 -1.34 -0.79 0.35
N CYS A 264 -2.42 -0.31 0.95
CA CYS A 264 -2.61 1.06 1.42
C CYS A 264 -2.30 1.16 2.93
N GLY A 265 -1.92 2.35 3.41
CA GLY A 265 -1.80 2.58 4.86
C GLY A 265 -0.55 2.02 5.56
N VAL A 266 0.48 1.58 4.83
CA VAL A 266 1.81 1.41 5.42
C VAL A 266 2.37 2.78 5.82
N GLY A 267 2.33 3.07 7.13
CA GLY A 267 2.79 4.35 7.68
C GLY A 267 4.24 4.66 7.32
N VAL A 268 4.51 5.94 7.06
CA VAL A 268 5.88 6.41 6.77
C VAL A 268 6.74 6.28 8.03
N ARG A 269 7.91 5.68 7.88
CA ARG A 269 8.96 5.53 8.89
C ARG A 269 10.25 6.16 8.37
N GLY A 270 11.05 6.72 9.27
CA GLY A 270 12.26 7.42 8.90
C GLY A 270 13.24 7.51 10.05
N THR A 271 14.52 7.67 9.72
CA THR A 271 15.55 8.11 10.67
C THR A 271 15.75 9.61 10.56
N ARG A 272 16.29 10.23 11.61
CA ARG A 272 16.61 11.66 11.64
C ARG A 272 17.46 12.06 10.41
N PRO A 273 17.10 13.13 9.68
CA PRO A 273 17.95 13.71 8.64
C PRO A 273 19.25 14.28 9.20
N VAL A 274 20.31 14.27 8.39
CA VAL A 274 21.63 14.79 8.75
C VAL A 274 22.03 15.88 7.77
N LEU A 275 22.48 17.03 8.28
CA LEU A 275 23.04 18.10 7.44
C LEU A 275 24.50 17.80 7.09
N ARG A 276 24.88 18.00 5.82
CA ARG A 276 26.23 17.80 5.29
C ARG A 276 26.75 19.10 4.67
N GLY A 277 28.04 19.37 4.86
CA GLY A 277 28.70 20.60 4.40
C GLY A 277 29.29 21.40 5.56
N SER A 278 29.85 22.56 5.24
CA SER A 278 30.30 23.54 6.25
C SER A 278 29.18 24.55 6.48
N ALA A 279 28.80 24.77 7.73
CA ALA A 279 27.82 25.78 8.12
C ALA A 279 28.44 27.19 8.08
N GLU A 280 28.83 27.62 6.88
CA GLU A 280 29.48 28.90 6.63
C GLU A 280 28.68 29.70 5.62
N VAL A 281 28.69 31.02 5.76
CA VAL A 281 28.05 31.92 4.79
C VAL A 281 28.57 31.62 3.38
N GLY A 282 27.63 31.43 2.43
CA GLY A 282 27.94 31.15 1.03
C GLY A 282 28.33 29.69 0.72
N SER A 283 28.48 28.83 1.73
CA SER A 283 28.76 27.40 1.55
C SER A 283 27.48 26.57 1.62
N PRO A 284 27.15 25.75 0.60
CA PRO A 284 25.89 25.01 0.60
C PRO A 284 25.89 23.89 1.66
N LEU A 285 24.83 23.86 2.45
CA LEU A 285 24.41 22.71 3.25
C LEU A 285 23.49 21.83 2.41
N THR A 286 23.69 20.51 2.49
CA THR A 286 22.87 19.52 1.78
C THR A 286 22.23 18.55 2.77
N VAL A 287 21.00 18.13 2.48
CA VAL A 287 20.26 17.20 3.34
C VAL A 287 20.63 15.75 3.01
N GLY A 288 21.24 15.05 3.97
CA GLY A 288 21.28 13.60 4.00
C GLY A 288 20.00 13.07 4.65
N ILE A 289 19.03 12.63 3.85
CA ILE A 289 17.69 12.28 4.36
C ILE A 289 17.66 11.13 5.37
N GLY A 290 18.68 10.26 5.40
CA GLY A 290 18.72 9.07 6.26
C GLY A 290 17.97 7.88 5.63
N THR A 291 17.56 6.91 6.44
CA THR A 291 16.79 5.75 6.00
C THR A 291 15.30 6.02 6.19
N TRP A 292 14.54 5.99 5.10
CA TRP A 292 13.09 6.11 5.11
C TRP A 292 12.43 4.90 4.47
N GLY A 293 11.24 4.57 4.96
CA GLY A 293 10.48 3.42 4.52
C GLY A 293 8.97 3.61 4.73
N PRO A 294 8.13 2.79 4.09
CA PRO A 294 8.48 2.03 2.88
C PRO A 294 8.93 3.00 1.77
N TYR A 295 9.71 2.56 0.78
CA TYR A 295 10.25 3.55 -0.17
C TYR A 295 9.15 4.21 -1.04
N GLY A 296 9.55 5.09 -1.98
CA GLY A 296 8.61 5.70 -2.95
C GLY A 296 7.79 6.81 -2.31
N LEU A 297 8.38 7.42 -1.30
CA LEU A 297 7.89 8.59 -0.61
C LEU A 297 8.17 9.82 -1.46
N ALA A 298 7.26 10.78 -1.42
CA ALA A 298 7.57 12.16 -1.77
C ALA A 298 8.20 12.83 -0.53
N PHE A 299 9.14 13.75 -0.74
CA PHE A 299 9.80 14.48 0.33
C PHE A 299 9.64 15.98 0.13
N ASP A 300 9.20 16.65 1.19
CA ASP A 300 9.17 18.10 1.30
C ASP A 300 10.21 18.57 2.34
N TYR A 301 10.83 19.73 2.10
CA TYR A 301 11.84 20.32 2.97
C TYR A 301 11.39 21.69 3.44
N VAL A 302 11.67 22.01 4.70
CA VAL A 302 11.53 23.36 5.25
C VAL A 302 12.77 23.65 6.08
N TRP A 303 13.61 24.58 5.63
CA TRP A 303 14.75 25.04 6.41
C TRP A 303 14.30 26.00 7.49
N THR A 304 14.95 25.94 8.65
CA THR A 304 14.61 26.73 9.82
C THR A 304 15.83 27.43 10.40
N ARG A 305 15.65 28.66 10.86
CA ARG A 305 16.59 29.49 11.62
C ARG A 305 16.10 29.59 13.06
N ASP A 306 16.87 29.07 14.00
CA ASP A 306 16.50 28.98 15.43
C ASP A 306 15.08 28.39 15.64
N GLY A 307 14.74 27.39 14.81
CA GLY A 307 13.44 26.71 14.83
C GLY A 307 12.30 27.43 14.08
N VAL A 308 12.54 28.61 13.52
CA VAL A 308 11.56 29.37 12.72
C VAL A 308 11.77 29.09 11.23
N PRO A 309 10.73 28.74 10.44
CA PRO A 309 10.84 28.52 9.00
C PRO A 309 11.44 29.73 8.26
N ILE A 310 12.39 29.45 7.37
CA ILE A 310 12.96 30.42 6.44
C ILE A 310 12.07 30.43 5.20
N PRO A 311 11.48 31.57 4.81
CA PRO A 311 10.62 31.65 3.63
C PRO A 311 11.31 31.13 2.37
N ASP A 312 10.55 30.39 1.55
CA ASP A 312 10.96 29.85 0.25
C ASP A 312 12.17 28.87 0.26
N ALA A 313 12.74 28.59 1.43
CA ALA A 313 13.81 27.61 1.58
C ALA A 313 13.23 26.19 1.67
N THR A 314 12.86 25.63 0.51
CA THR A 314 12.23 24.31 0.38
C THR A 314 13.04 23.31 -0.44
N ASP A 315 14.24 23.69 -0.86
CA ASP A 315 15.12 22.81 -1.62
C ASP A 315 15.87 21.81 -0.72
N PRO A 316 16.34 20.66 -1.25
CA PRO A 316 17.18 19.71 -0.52
C PRO A 316 18.58 20.25 -0.19
N ALA A 317 18.86 21.51 -0.54
CA ALA A 317 20.05 22.24 -0.20
C ALA A 317 19.69 23.67 0.26
N TYR A 318 20.51 24.23 1.13
CA TYR A 318 20.39 25.60 1.60
C TYR A 318 21.77 26.21 1.73
N THR A 319 21.95 27.43 1.21
CA THR A 319 23.19 28.18 1.35
C THR A 319 22.98 29.26 2.40
N PRO A 320 23.65 29.17 3.57
CA PRO A 320 23.53 30.19 4.59
C PRO A 320 23.93 31.57 4.08
N THR A 321 23.20 32.58 4.53
CA THR A 321 23.44 33.99 4.24
C THR A 321 24.01 34.68 5.46
N VAL A 322 24.38 35.96 5.30
CA VAL A 322 24.83 36.80 6.42
C VAL A 322 23.80 36.92 7.54
N ASP A 323 22.51 36.75 7.25
CA ASP A 323 21.43 36.79 8.24
C ASP A 323 21.40 35.56 9.14
N ASP A 324 22.11 34.49 8.79
CA ASP A 324 22.20 33.26 9.56
C ASP A 324 23.35 33.26 10.58
N VAL A 325 24.29 34.21 10.49
CA VAL A 325 25.49 34.23 11.34
C VAL A 325 25.11 34.26 12.82
N GLY A 326 25.66 33.32 13.59
CA GLY A 326 25.37 33.16 15.02
C GLY A 326 24.04 32.47 15.35
N THR A 327 23.25 32.11 14.35
CA THR A 327 22.00 31.35 14.50
C THR A 327 22.21 29.86 14.23
N HIS A 328 21.22 29.05 14.58
CA HIS A 328 21.24 27.61 14.32
C HIS A 328 20.32 27.24 13.15
N ILE A 329 20.90 26.63 12.13
CA ILE A 329 20.18 26.13 10.96
C ILE A 329 19.85 24.66 11.14
N ALA A 330 18.59 24.31 10.88
CA ALA A 330 18.10 22.93 10.81
C ALA A 330 17.16 22.78 9.59
N VAL A 331 16.84 21.53 9.24
CA VAL A 331 15.83 21.23 8.22
C VAL A 331 14.76 20.29 8.77
N GLN A 332 13.50 20.58 8.46
CA GLN A 332 12.39 19.64 8.63
C GLN A 332 12.18 18.90 7.30
N VAL A 333 12.19 17.57 7.35
CA VAL A 333 11.93 16.70 6.19
C VAL A 333 10.63 15.96 6.43
N THR A 334 9.67 16.10 5.53
CA THR A 334 8.39 15.41 5.58
C THR A 334 8.35 14.33 4.50
N GLY A 335 8.29 13.07 4.90
CA GLY A 335 8.04 11.94 4.01
C GLY A 335 6.54 11.67 3.89
N SER A 336 6.04 11.66 2.65
CA SER A 336 4.62 11.52 2.34
C SER A 336 4.36 10.35 1.40
N ARG A 337 3.26 9.63 1.64
CA ARG A 337 2.76 8.58 0.75
C ARG A 337 1.24 8.62 0.70
N ILE A 338 0.66 8.44 -0.49
CA ILE A 338 -0.78 8.39 -0.68
C ILE A 338 -1.37 7.26 0.19
N GLY A 339 -2.43 7.59 0.92
CA GLY A 339 -3.12 6.63 1.82
C GLY A 339 -2.36 6.31 3.10
N ALA A 340 -1.26 7.01 3.43
CA ALA A 340 -0.55 6.88 4.70
C ALA A 340 -0.39 8.26 5.38
N PRO A 341 -0.46 8.36 6.72
CA PRO A 341 -0.07 9.57 7.42
C PRO A 341 1.38 9.94 7.10
N PRO A 342 1.70 11.22 6.81
CA PRO A 342 3.08 11.65 6.60
C PRO A 342 3.86 11.60 7.90
N LEU A 343 5.18 11.51 7.79
CA LEU A 343 6.11 11.60 8.92
C LEU A 343 7.05 12.78 8.68
N THR A 344 7.11 13.71 9.64
CA THR A 344 8.07 14.82 9.64
C THR A 344 9.16 14.55 10.66
N LEU A 345 10.43 14.65 10.25
CA LEU A 345 11.59 14.56 11.11
C LEU A 345 12.49 15.78 10.92
N THR A 346 13.04 16.30 12.01
CA THR A 346 13.93 17.47 11.99
C THR A 346 15.37 17.03 12.19
N SER A 347 16.31 17.59 11.43
CA SER A 347 17.74 17.38 11.66
C SER A 347 18.20 17.93 13.02
N ASP A 348 19.41 17.58 13.43
CA ASP A 348 20.09 18.40 14.43
C ASP A 348 20.41 19.78 13.82
N ALA A 349 20.48 20.79 14.69
CA ALA A 349 20.77 22.16 14.27
C ALA A 349 22.28 22.44 14.33
N ILE A 350 22.80 23.19 13.36
CA ILE A 350 24.21 23.58 13.25
C ILE A 350 24.33 25.11 13.26
N ALA A 351 25.25 25.61 14.09
CA ALA A 351 25.53 27.04 14.18
C ALA A 351 26.27 27.53 12.92
N VAL A 352 25.86 28.67 12.37
CA VAL A 352 26.50 29.27 11.19
C VAL A 352 27.58 30.27 11.58
N SER A 353 28.75 30.15 10.95
CA SER A 353 29.88 31.08 11.09
C SER A 353 30.13 31.90 9.82
N ASP A 354 30.73 33.07 9.97
CA ASP A 354 31.32 33.81 8.86
C ASP A 354 32.86 33.67 8.88
N PRO A 355 33.44 32.89 7.95
CA PRO A 355 34.89 32.72 7.88
C PRO A 355 35.63 34.03 7.56
N ALA A 356 35.00 35.00 6.91
CA ALA A 356 35.60 36.31 6.66
C ALA A 356 35.70 37.14 7.94
N GLU A 357 34.66 37.13 8.77
CA GLU A 357 34.66 37.78 10.09
C GLU A 357 35.68 37.13 11.03
N GLU A 358 35.76 35.80 11.01
CA GLU A 358 36.71 35.04 11.82
C GLU A 358 38.17 35.31 11.41
N GLN A 359 38.44 35.37 10.10
CA GLN A 359 39.78 35.70 9.57
C GLN A 359 40.18 37.15 9.91
N ILE A 360 39.25 38.10 9.89
CA ILE A 360 39.48 39.49 10.32
C ILE A 360 39.83 39.53 11.80
N ALA A 361 39.08 38.83 12.65
CA ALA A 361 39.36 38.77 14.09
C ALA A 361 40.74 38.16 14.39
N VAL A 362 41.12 37.09 13.70
CA VAL A 362 42.45 36.48 13.80
C VAL A 362 43.56 37.46 13.38
N ASN A 363 43.36 38.16 12.26
CA ASN A 363 44.33 39.14 11.76
C ASN A 363 44.50 40.33 12.72
N VAL A 364 43.41 40.84 13.29
CA VAL A 364 43.43 41.91 14.29
C VAL A 364 44.12 41.45 15.58
N ALA A 365 43.79 40.27 16.09
CA ALA A 365 44.43 39.71 17.29
C ALA A 365 45.93 39.47 17.10
N ARG A 366 46.35 39.08 15.88
CA ARG A 366 47.76 38.93 15.52
C ARG A 366 48.47 40.29 15.47
N ALA A 367 47.87 41.29 14.83
CA ALA A 367 48.41 42.64 14.78
C ALA A 367 48.60 43.25 16.18
N LEU A 368 47.64 43.03 17.09
CA LEU A 368 47.73 43.51 18.48
C LEU A 368 48.83 42.82 19.31
N ARG A 369 49.23 41.58 18.97
CA ARG A 369 50.36 40.88 19.63
C ARG A 369 51.72 41.37 19.17
N PHE A 370 51.84 41.87 17.95
CA PHE A 370 53.08 42.46 17.42
C PHE A 370 53.26 43.94 17.75
N ALA A 371 52.22 44.59 18.28
CA ALA A 371 52.24 45.98 18.72
C ALA A 371 52.60 46.15 20.22
N ARG A 372 52.95 45.07 20.91
CA ARG A 372 53.55 45.05 22.26
C ARG A 372 55.00 44.60 22.14
#